data_AF-M7SNZ2-F1
#
_entry.id   AF-M7SNZ2-F1
#
_cell.length_a   1.000
_cell.length_b   1.000
_cell.length_c   1.000
_cell.angle_alpha   90.00
_cell.angle_beta   90.00
_cell.angle_gamma   90.00
#
_symmetry.space_group_name_H-M   'P 1'
#
loop_
_entity.id
_entity.type
_entity.pdbx_description
1 polymer ?
#
loop_
_entity_poly.entity_id
_entity_poly.type
_entity_poly.pdbx_seq_one_letter_code
_entity_poly.pdbx_strand_id
1 'polypeptide(L)'
;MSPMRILISGAGIAGSSLAFWLGKLGHDVTVIEWYPTLRTTGLQIDLRGHGIEVLKRMGLEQGFRAKSAPEQGIQIVDSSGRRRAFFPANKSGKGLQSFTSEFEIMRGDLCRLLYDASKSRAKYVFGSSIESFEDKGESVEVKFADGKTDNFDLLVGADGQWSRTRTALLGSDTKGVTLLNGQHVAYFTLPRPIEEGEGYVASAYIAPGKRGIQTRRHSPSEIQVYLGCTTHMEKLENARRGDVKAEKEAFTEIFEGAGWQAEEILKAMQDSKDFYCERMAVVKLDDWSRGRVALTGDAAWTPSANTGMGTTSAVVGAYILAGEIGRHCGRADKKDAAGAGGVVAALQAYHQKFSPFMDQVQKGIVERGDYYPASAFGISVLTNIMALVSFLKLDIIVTPVTISPTGQLEAPEKPSGTVPILSLPNSTLIKQSVAILDYFEDLCDDPQEEWQKEMAAHTAVGKSMRGRTAEERARTREVLGLADEASSLFGFACHKGSQLFVTLEPTSPVAAGMALEWCKRNLKLIEAYYEGYDKGNTRRFENGVIREEEDCVVTIADCVLFSLLQFSRELYGVDLLVEPDLPNLRAFYGSFKERESARIGEDFYPADIKKLARQWIQ
;
A
#
# COMPACT_ATOMS: atom_id res chain seq x y z
N MET A 1 -33.82 16.39 25.73
CA MET A 1 -32.82 15.54 26.39
C MET A 1 -32.33 16.27 27.63
N SER A 2 -32.16 15.58 28.75
CA SER A 2 -31.31 16.12 29.82
C SER A 2 -29.85 16.02 29.36
N PRO A 3 -29.08 17.10 29.38
CA PRO A 3 -27.71 17.09 28.90
C PRO A 3 -26.82 16.28 29.86
N MET A 4 -26.22 15.19 29.37
CA MET A 4 -25.15 14.47 30.07
C MET A 4 -23.87 15.31 30.14
N ARG A 5 -23.13 15.19 31.25
CA ARG A 5 -21.75 15.66 31.40
C ARG A 5 -20.79 14.58 30.90
N ILE A 6 -20.03 14.88 29.86
CA ILE A 6 -19.15 13.92 29.19
C ILE A 6 -17.71 14.45 29.22
N LEU A 7 -16.80 13.62 29.73
CA LEU A 7 -15.35 13.89 29.67
C LEU A 7 -14.72 13.12 28.51
N ILE A 8 -13.97 13.80 27.66
CA ILE A 8 -13.17 13.21 26.59
C ILE A 8 -11.69 13.44 26.91
N SER A 9 -10.92 12.34 27.03
CA SER A 9 -9.47 12.38 27.25
C SER A 9 -8.73 12.35 25.92
N GLY A 10 -8.25 13.50 25.45
CA GLY A 10 -7.48 13.67 24.22
C GLY A 10 -8.13 14.62 23.20
N ALA A 11 -7.41 15.67 22.79
CA ALA A 11 -7.83 16.65 21.79
C ALA A 11 -7.25 16.36 20.38
N GLY A 12 -7.13 15.08 20.03
CA GLY A 12 -6.75 14.64 18.69
C GLY A 12 -7.93 14.65 17.69
N ILE A 13 -7.77 13.93 16.58
CA ILE A 13 -8.80 13.78 15.54
C ILE A 13 -10.08 13.13 16.10
N ALA A 14 -9.94 11.98 16.76
CA ALA A 14 -11.09 11.26 17.32
C ALA A 14 -11.83 12.09 18.39
N GLY A 15 -11.10 12.64 19.36
CA GLY A 15 -11.68 13.41 20.45
C GLY A 15 -12.38 14.68 20.00
N SER A 16 -11.75 15.47 19.11
CA SER A 16 -12.37 16.70 18.58
C SER A 16 -13.58 16.41 17.69
N SER A 17 -13.54 15.31 16.91
CA SER A 17 -14.69 14.86 16.11
C SER A 17 -15.85 14.43 17.00
N LEU A 18 -15.57 13.71 18.09
CA LEU A 18 -16.59 13.27 19.04
C LEU A 18 -17.20 14.47 19.77
N ALA A 19 -16.37 15.42 20.20
CA ALA A 19 -16.80 16.65 20.83
C ALA A 19 -17.75 17.48 19.94
N PHE A 20 -17.46 17.57 18.64
CA PHE A 20 -18.36 18.19 17.67
C PHE A 20 -19.75 17.56 17.68
N TRP A 21 -19.83 16.23 17.57
CA TRP A 21 -21.11 15.53 17.47
C TRP A 21 -21.89 15.54 18.79
N LEU A 22 -21.23 15.30 19.92
CA LEU A 22 -21.88 15.33 21.23
C LEU A 22 -22.36 16.73 21.62
N GLY A 23 -21.56 17.77 21.32
CA GLY A 23 -21.98 19.16 21.50
C GLY A 23 -23.13 19.55 20.57
N LYS A 24 -23.19 18.99 19.34
CA LYS A 24 -24.33 19.15 18.42
C LYS A 24 -25.60 18.45 18.92
N LEU A 25 -25.46 17.37 19.69
CA LEU A 25 -26.57 16.68 20.37
C LEU A 25 -27.01 17.39 21.67
N GLY A 26 -26.30 18.44 22.09
CA GLY A 26 -26.65 19.26 23.24
C GLY A 26 -26.12 18.76 24.59
N HIS A 27 -25.10 17.89 24.60
CA HIS A 27 -24.45 17.43 25.83
C HIS A 27 -23.44 18.46 26.37
N ASP A 28 -23.16 18.43 27.67
CA ASP A 28 -22.09 19.22 28.30
C ASP A 28 -20.76 18.47 28.16
N VAL A 29 -19.96 18.87 27.16
CA VAL A 29 -18.73 18.16 26.79
C VAL A 29 -17.50 18.92 27.28
N THR A 30 -16.65 18.23 28.03
CA THR A 30 -15.30 18.68 28.36
C THR A 30 -14.26 17.80 27.68
N VAL A 31 -13.32 18.40 26.95
CA VAL A 31 -12.16 17.74 26.36
C VAL A 31 -10.92 18.17 27.13
N ILE A 32 -10.16 17.20 27.63
CA ILE A 32 -8.85 17.45 28.27
C ILE A 32 -7.73 17.00 27.34
N GLU A 33 -6.58 17.67 27.42
CA GLU A 33 -5.39 17.36 26.64
C GLU A 33 -4.15 17.59 27.50
N TRP A 34 -3.27 16.59 27.59
CA TRP A 34 -2.04 16.66 28.40
C TRP A 34 -1.02 17.68 27.88
N TYR A 35 -0.99 17.95 26.57
CA TYR A 35 -0.16 19.03 26.04
C TYR A 35 -0.74 20.40 26.41
N PRO A 36 0.12 21.40 26.65
CA PRO A 36 -0.32 22.74 27.05
C PRO A 36 -1.05 23.51 25.94
N THR A 37 -0.99 23.04 24.70
CA THR A 37 -1.63 23.64 23.53
C THR A 37 -2.09 22.57 22.54
N LEU A 38 -3.01 22.93 21.63
CA LEU A 38 -3.42 22.04 20.54
C LEU A 38 -2.21 21.62 19.69
N ARG A 39 -1.99 20.30 19.57
CA ARG A 39 -0.93 19.75 18.72
C ARG A 39 -1.33 19.84 17.26
N THR A 40 -0.69 20.76 16.56
CA THR A 40 -0.91 21.04 15.14
C THR A 40 0.29 20.62 14.28
N THR A 41 1.05 19.64 14.74
CA THR A 41 2.15 19.01 13.98
C THR A 41 1.79 17.59 13.55
N GLY A 42 2.54 17.07 12.59
CA GLY A 42 2.48 15.67 12.15
C GLY A 42 2.28 15.51 10.66
N LEU A 43 2.22 14.24 10.26
CA LEU A 43 2.28 13.77 8.88
C LEU A 43 1.14 14.31 8.01
N GLN A 44 1.40 14.31 6.70
CA GLN A 44 0.34 14.23 5.70
C GLN A 44 -0.50 12.95 5.93
N ILE A 45 -1.83 13.11 5.96
CA ILE A 45 -2.79 12.04 6.24
C ILE A 45 -3.92 12.04 5.22
N ASP A 46 -4.44 10.85 4.95
CA ASP A 46 -5.57 10.65 4.07
C ASP A 46 -6.90 10.60 4.84
N LEU A 47 -7.93 11.16 4.21
CA LEU A 47 -9.31 10.87 4.52
C LEU A 47 -9.94 10.12 3.35
N ARG A 48 -10.53 8.95 3.63
CA ARG A 48 -10.99 8.01 2.61
C ARG A 48 -12.45 7.62 2.84
N GLY A 49 -13.16 7.25 1.77
CA GLY A 49 -14.50 6.65 1.81
C GLY A 49 -15.46 7.30 2.81
N HIS A 50 -15.91 6.52 3.80
CA HIS A 50 -16.85 6.98 4.83
C HIS A 50 -16.35 8.16 5.67
N GLY A 51 -15.04 8.36 5.80
CA GLY A 51 -14.48 9.53 6.50
C GLY A 51 -14.84 10.84 5.79
N ILE A 52 -14.80 10.84 4.46
CA ILE A 52 -15.19 12.00 3.63
C ILE A 52 -16.67 12.31 3.83
N GLU A 53 -17.52 11.30 3.84
CA GLU A 53 -18.96 11.46 4.06
C GLU A 53 -19.26 12.06 5.45
N VAL A 54 -18.58 11.61 6.50
CA VAL A 54 -18.74 12.20 7.84
C VAL A 54 -18.27 13.65 7.86
N LEU A 55 -17.11 13.97 7.25
CA LEU A 55 -16.62 15.34 7.15
C LEU A 55 -17.61 16.28 6.44
N LYS A 56 -18.26 15.80 5.37
CA LYS A 56 -19.35 16.52 4.67
C LYS A 56 -20.52 16.78 5.59
N ARG A 57 -20.96 15.79 6.38
CA ARG A 57 -22.03 15.96 7.39
C ARG A 57 -21.66 16.93 8.51
N MET A 58 -20.37 17.12 8.78
CA MET A 58 -19.88 18.15 9.69
C MET A 58 -19.89 19.55 9.06
N GLY A 59 -20.04 19.66 7.74
CA GLY A 59 -19.95 20.93 7.01
C GLY A 59 -18.51 21.41 6.80
N LEU A 60 -17.53 20.52 6.86
CA LEU A 60 -16.09 20.87 6.88
C LEU A 60 -15.38 20.63 5.55
N GLU A 61 -16.08 20.20 4.50
CA GLU A 61 -15.48 19.88 3.20
C GLU A 61 -14.73 21.08 2.59
N GLN A 62 -15.34 22.26 2.58
CA GLN A 62 -14.70 23.44 2.00
C GLN A 62 -13.43 23.84 2.77
N GLY A 63 -13.49 23.81 4.11
CA GLY A 63 -12.35 24.11 4.97
C GLY A 63 -11.21 23.10 4.80
N PHE A 64 -11.55 21.82 4.61
CA PHE A 64 -10.57 20.77 4.30
C PHE A 64 -9.91 21.01 2.95
N ARG A 65 -10.71 21.23 1.89
CA ARG A 65 -10.20 21.45 0.52
C ARG A 65 -9.28 22.67 0.42
N ALA A 66 -9.56 23.72 1.19
CA ALA A 66 -8.70 24.90 1.27
C ALA A 66 -7.31 24.63 1.90
N LYS A 67 -7.15 23.47 2.56
CA LYS A 67 -5.92 23.03 3.22
C LYS A 67 -5.39 21.71 2.65
N SER A 68 -6.00 21.19 1.58
CA SER A 68 -5.53 19.97 0.94
C SER A 68 -4.09 20.09 0.48
N ALA A 69 -3.32 19.01 0.64
CA ALA A 69 -1.96 18.93 0.16
C ALA A 69 -1.94 19.08 -1.38
N PRO A 70 -1.08 19.94 -1.95
CA PRO A 70 -1.03 20.18 -3.39
C PRO A 70 -0.32 19.05 -4.17
N GLU A 71 -0.14 17.88 -3.56
CA GLU A 71 0.64 16.77 -4.11
C GLU A 71 0.15 16.37 -5.52
N GLN A 72 1.10 16.17 -6.42
CA GLN A 72 0.85 15.87 -7.83
C GLN A 72 0.92 14.36 -8.12
N GLY A 73 1.54 13.60 -7.22
CA GLY A 73 1.74 12.17 -7.31
C GLY A 73 3.01 11.73 -6.58
N ILE A 74 3.26 10.43 -6.63
CA ILE A 74 4.45 9.81 -6.06
C ILE A 74 5.34 9.23 -7.15
N GLN A 75 6.64 9.49 -7.06
CA GLN A 75 7.66 8.83 -7.86
C GLN A 75 8.45 7.83 -7.04
N ILE A 76 8.82 6.72 -7.69
CA ILE A 76 9.81 5.79 -7.17
C ILE A 76 11.15 6.15 -7.81
N VAL A 77 12.18 6.34 -7.00
CA VAL A 77 13.53 6.70 -7.47
C VAL A 77 14.53 5.60 -7.14
N ASP A 78 15.62 5.54 -7.91
CA ASP A 78 16.78 4.71 -7.57
C ASP A 78 17.78 5.46 -6.65
N SER A 79 18.91 4.81 -6.33
CA SER A 79 19.95 5.38 -5.46
C SER A 79 20.62 6.64 -6.01
N SER A 80 20.49 6.93 -7.31
CA SER A 80 20.97 8.17 -7.93
C SER A 80 19.91 9.28 -7.96
N GLY A 81 18.70 8.99 -7.50
CA GLY A 81 17.56 9.90 -7.58
C GLY A 81 16.83 9.88 -8.93
N ARG A 82 17.22 8.99 -9.85
CA ARG A 82 16.55 8.87 -11.15
C ARG A 82 15.19 8.19 -10.98
N ARG A 83 14.16 8.81 -11.56
CA ARG A 83 12.78 8.31 -11.56
C ARG A 83 12.64 7.00 -12.32
N ARG A 84 12.14 5.98 -11.64
CA ARG A 84 11.85 4.64 -12.19
C ARG A 84 10.37 4.41 -12.45
N ALA A 85 9.50 5.01 -11.64
CA ALA A 85 8.05 4.95 -11.81
C ALA A 85 7.42 6.26 -11.34
N PHE A 86 6.27 6.61 -11.90
CA PHE A 86 5.46 7.74 -11.45
C PHE A 86 3.98 7.37 -11.40
N PHE A 87 3.35 7.63 -10.26
CA PHE A 87 1.94 7.42 -10.05
C PHE A 87 1.28 8.78 -9.80
N PRO A 88 0.50 9.30 -10.75
CA PRO A 88 -0.15 10.60 -10.59
C PRO A 88 -1.21 10.54 -9.48
N ALA A 89 -1.42 11.69 -8.83
CA ALA A 89 -2.53 11.85 -7.91
C ALA A 89 -3.87 11.74 -8.65
N ASN A 90 -4.77 10.90 -8.14
CA ASN A 90 -6.13 10.87 -8.66
C ASN A 90 -6.91 12.07 -8.10
N LYS A 91 -7.08 13.11 -8.93
CA LYS A 91 -7.85 14.33 -8.62
C LYS A 91 -9.24 14.37 -9.25
N SER A 92 -9.68 13.26 -9.87
CA SER A 92 -10.90 13.23 -10.69
C SER A 92 -12.19 13.05 -9.86
N GLY A 93 -12.09 12.74 -8.57
CA GLY A 93 -13.23 12.40 -7.71
C GLY A 93 -13.95 11.10 -8.08
N LYS A 94 -13.44 10.34 -9.06
CA LYS A 94 -13.97 9.06 -9.57
C LYS A 94 -12.85 8.02 -9.63
N GLY A 95 -13.19 6.73 -9.54
CA GLY A 95 -12.22 5.63 -9.52
C GLY A 95 -11.61 5.35 -8.13
N LEU A 96 -10.72 4.36 -8.05
CA LEU A 96 -9.97 4.08 -6.83
C LEU A 96 -8.98 5.22 -6.54
N GLN A 97 -8.81 5.56 -5.26
CA GLN A 97 -7.76 6.50 -4.84
C GLN A 97 -6.39 5.84 -5.10
N SER A 98 -5.49 6.56 -5.78
CA SER A 98 -4.11 6.12 -6.01
C SER A 98 -3.27 6.28 -4.73
N PHE A 99 -1.95 6.12 -4.83
CA PHE A 99 -1.01 6.38 -3.72
C PHE A 99 -1.10 7.80 -3.15
N THR A 100 -1.63 8.75 -3.93
CA THR A 100 -1.89 10.14 -3.54
C THR A 100 -3.40 10.42 -3.65
N SER A 101 -4.01 10.89 -2.56
CA SER A 101 -5.45 11.11 -2.44
C SER A 101 -5.84 12.56 -2.71
N GLU A 102 -7.00 12.80 -3.34
CA GLU A 102 -7.62 14.13 -3.42
C GLU A 102 -7.97 14.69 -2.02
N PHE A 103 -8.21 13.79 -1.06
CA PHE A 103 -8.53 14.11 0.33
C PHE A 103 -7.32 13.86 1.23
N GLU A 104 -6.22 14.51 0.92
CA GLU A 104 -4.99 14.46 1.69
C GLU A 104 -4.69 15.82 2.31
N ILE A 105 -4.34 15.85 3.60
CA ILE A 105 -4.17 17.07 4.39
C ILE A 105 -3.06 16.88 5.42
N MET A 106 -2.40 17.96 5.85
CA MET A 106 -1.52 17.89 7.01
C MET A 106 -2.33 17.58 8.27
N ARG A 107 -1.87 16.63 9.09
CA ARG A 107 -2.52 16.26 10.36
C ARG A 107 -2.79 17.47 11.23
N GLY A 108 -1.84 18.41 11.26
CA GLY A 108 -1.96 19.66 11.99
C GLY A 108 -3.15 20.50 11.58
N ASP A 109 -3.37 20.66 10.27
CA ASP A 109 -4.49 21.42 9.72
C ASP A 109 -5.82 20.71 9.97
N LEU A 110 -5.88 19.38 9.87
CA LEU A 110 -7.10 18.64 10.20
C LEU A 110 -7.46 18.76 11.69
N CYS A 111 -6.47 18.64 12.59
CA CYS A 111 -6.67 18.84 14.03
C CYS A 111 -7.23 20.25 14.30
N ARG A 112 -6.65 21.29 13.69
CA ARG A 112 -7.12 22.66 13.84
C ARG A 112 -8.54 22.84 13.30
N LEU A 113 -8.84 22.29 12.11
CA LEU A 113 -10.17 22.34 11.51
C LEU A 113 -11.24 21.71 12.42
N LEU A 114 -10.98 20.53 12.97
CA LEU A 114 -11.91 19.83 13.88
C LEU A 114 -12.04 20.53 15.23
N TYR A 115 -10.94 21.06 15.78
CA TYR A 115 -10.96 21.87 16.98
C TYR A 115 -11.79 23.14 16.79
N ASP A 116 -11.56 23.89 15.72
CA ASP A 116 -12.29 25.13 15.43
C ASP A 116 -13.79 24.89 15.23
N ALA A 117 -14.16 23.75 14.64
CA ALA A 117 -15.55 23.33 14.47
C ALA A 117 -16.26 22.96 15.78
N SER A 118 -15.51 22.55 16.81
CA SER A 118 -16.06 22.01 18.06
C SER A 118 -15.87 22.92 19.27
N LYS A 119 -14.90 23.84 19.28
CA LYS A 119 -14.56 24.70 20.44
C LYS A 119 -15.68 25.61 20.94
N SER A 120 -16.67 25.91 20.09
CA SER A 120 -17.86 26.68 20.49
C SER A 120 -18.94 25.83 21.16
N ARG A 121 -18.80 24.50 21.13
CA ARG A 121 -19.78 23.51 21.61
C ARG A 121 -19.24 22.60 22.72
N ALA A 122 -17.94 22.66 22.98
CA ALA A 122 -17.26 21.86 24.00
C ALA A 122 -16.19 22.70 24.69
N LYS A 123 -16.00 22.46 25.99
CA LYS A 123 -14.94 23.09 26.78
C LYS A 123 -13.64 22.34 26.56
N TYR A 124 -12.58 23.03 26.15
CA TYR A 124 -11.23 22.45 26.04
C TYR A 124 -10.34 22.90 27.20
N VAL A 125 -9.65 21.95 27.83
CA VAL A 125 -8.71 22.19 28.93
C VAL A 125 -7.37 21.54 28.59
N PHE A 126 -6.42 22.37 28.16
CA PHE A 126 -5.06 21.95 27.85
C PHE A 126 -4.18 21.89 29.10
N GLY A 127 -3.08 21.13 29.05
CA GLY A 127 -2.20 20.88 30.19
C GLY A 127 -2.83 20.02 31.29
N SER A 128 -3.90 19.28 30.99
CA SER A 128 -4.65 18.46 31.95
C SER A 128 -4.64 16.99 31.54
N SER A 129 -4.54 16.09 32.52
CA SER A 129 -4.59 14.65 32.28
C SER A 129 -5.27 13.92 33.43
N ILE A 130 -5.76 12.71 33.15
CA ILE A 130 -6.38 11.83 34.15
C ILE A 130 -5.28 11.12 34.94
N GLU A 131 -5.36 11.22 36.26
CA GLU A 131 -4.57 10.41 37.18
C GLU A 131 -5.22 9.04 37.37
N SER A 132 -6.51 9.03 37.72
CA SER A 132 -7.32 7.82 37.92
C SER A 132 -8.81 8.10 37.70
N PHE A 133 -9.61 7.05 37.55
CA PHE A 133 -11.06 7.15 37.52
C PHE A 133 -11.69 5.91 38.17
N GLU A 134 -12.92 6.06 38.67
CA GLU A 134 -13.72 4.98 39.22
C GLU A 134 -15.17 5.09 38.73
N ASP A 135 -15.70 4.02 38.16
CA ASP A 135 -17.10 3.94 37.79
C ASP A 135 -17.95 3.60 39.02
N LYS A 136 -18.77 4.56 39.47
CA LYS A 136 -19.68 4.42 40.62
C LYS A 136 -21.06 3.91 40.22
N GLY A 137 -21.26 3.49 38.96
CA GLY A 137 -22.51 2.97 38.42
C GLY A 137 -23.47 4.06 37.94
N GLU A 138 -23.63 5.16 38.69
CA GLU A 138 -24.43 6.32 38.26
C GLU A 138 -23.59 7.41 37.58
N SER A 139 -22.31 7.49 37.92
CA SER A 139 -21.34 8.43 37.34
C SER A 139 -19.93 7.83 37.39
N VAL A 140 -19.00 8.46 36.67
CA VAL A 140 -17.56 8.19 36.73
C VAL A 140 -16.92 9.32 37.51
N GLU A 141 -16.34 8.99 38.67
CA GLU A 141 -15.51 9.90 39.43
C GLU A 141 -14.12 9.93 38.79
N VAL A 142 -13.64 11.11 38.42
CA VAL A 142 -12.35 11.30 37.73
C VAL A 142 -11.45 12.17 38.59
N LYS A 143 -10.27 11.64 38.90
CA LYS A 143 -9.18 12.38 39.56
C LYS A 143 -8.19 12.87 38.50
N PHE A 144 -7.98 14.17 38.44
CA PHE A 144 -7.03 14.81 37.52
C PHE A 144 -5.62 14.88 38.15
N ALA A 145 -4.60 14.99 37.30
CA ALA A 145 -3.21 15.07 37.73
C ALA A 145 -2.87 16.30 38.60
N ASP A 146 -3.72 17.33 38.60
CA ASP A 146 -3.60 18.50 39.49
C ASP A 146 -4.24 18.28 40.88
N GLY A 147 -4.74 17.06 41.15
CA GLY A 147 -5.36 16.66 42.40
C GLY A 147 -6.86 16.96 42.51
N LYS A 148 -7.48 17.63 41.52
CA LYS A 148 -8.92 17.88 41.50
C LYS A 148 -9.69 16.61 41.17
N THR A 149 -10.93 16.54 41.68
CA THR A 149 -11.88 15.47 41.36
C THR A 149 -13.17 16.06 40.79
N ASP A 150 -13.76 15.43 39.78
CA ASP A 150 -15.07 15.78 39.23
C ASP A 150 -15.83 14.51 38.79
N ASN A 151 -17.15 14.61 38.67
CA ASN A 151 -18.03 13.50 38.29
C ASN A 151 -18.64 13.73 36.91
N PHE A 152 -18.61 12.68 36.07
CA PHE A 152 -19.14 12.70 34.71
C PHE A 152 -20.11 11.53 34.49
N ASP A 153 -21.11 11.71 33.64
CA ASP A 153 -22.03 10.62 33.27
C ASP A 153 -21.35 9.58 32.36
N LEU A 154 -20.32 10.02 31.62
CA LEU A 154 -19.54 9.23 30.67
C LEU A 154 -18.10 9.76 30.57
N LEU A 155 -17.13 8.84 30.60
CA LEU A 155 -15.73 9.10 30.28
C LEU A 155 -15.35 8.39 28.96
N VAL A 156 -14.76 9.12 28.01
CA VAL A 156 -14.27 8.56 26.76
C VAL A 156 -12.76 8.78 26.60
N GLY A 157 -11.98 7.70 26.52
CA GLY A 157 -10.56 7.72 26.17
C GLY A 157 -10.36 7.87 24.66
N ALA A 158 -9.77 8.98 24.25
CA ALA A 158 -9.36 9.30 22.87
C ALA A 158 -7.87 9.70 22.83
N ASP A 159 -7.08 9.15 23.74
CA ASP A 159 -5.69 9.51 24.10
C ASP A 159 -4.63 8.70 23.33
N GLY A 160 -5.02 8.14 22.18
CA GLY A 160 -4.11 7.59 21.17
C GLY A 160 -3.65 6.15 21.41
N GLN A 161 -2.75 5.66 20.54
CA GLN A 161 -2.22 4.28 20.55
C GLN A 161 -1.70 3.86 21.93
N TRP A 162 -1.11 4.81 22.67
CA TRP A 162 -0.50 4.60 23.99
C TRP A 162 -1.41 4.99 25.16
N SER A 163 -2.73 4.91 24.94
CA SER A 163 -3.79 5.30 25.86
C SER A 163 -3.55 4.84 27.31
N ARG A 164 -3.49 5.83 28.21
CA ARG A 164 -3.46 5.61 29.66
C ARG A 164 -4.85 5.23 30.16
N THR A 165 -5.90 5.79 29.53
CA THR A 165 -7.29 5.44 29.84
C THR A 165 -7.56 3.96 29.57
N ARG A 166 -7.09 3.42 28.45
CA ARG A 166 -7.20 1.98 28.15
C ARG A 166 -6.47 1.13 29.18
N THR A 167 -5.23 1.47 29.53
CA THR A 167 -4.45 0.71 30.54
C THR A 167 -5.16 0.71 31.89
N ALA A 168 -5.72 1.85 32.32
CA ALA A 168 -6.50 1.92 33.55
C ALA A 168 -7.82 1.14 33.48
N LEU A 169 -8.47 1.12 32.31
CA LEU A 169 -9.74 0.41 32.10
C LEU A 169 -9.59 -1.12 32.11
N LEU A 170 -8.53 -1.63 31.48
CA LEU A 170 -8.31 -3.07 31.27
C LEU A 170 -7.46 -3.72 32.37
N GLY A 171 -6.58 -2.96 33.02
CA GLY A 171 -5.56 -3.46 33.94
C GLY A 171 -4.16 -3.56 33.29
N SER A 172 -3.11 -3.72 34.10
CA SER A 172 -1.71 -3.71 33.66
C SER A 172 -1.33 -4.87 32.73
N ASP A 173 -2.04 -5.98 32.85
CA ASP A 173 -1.66 -7.26 32.24
C ASP A 173 -2.28 -7.47 30.85
N THR A 174 -3.27 -6.64 30.47
CA THR A 174 -3.95 -6.65 29.18
C THR A 174 -3.54 -5.46 28.33
N LYS A 175 -2.35 -5.54 27.75
CA LYS A 175 -1.93 -4.59 26.71
C LYS A 175 -2.47 -5.12 25.38
N GLY A 176 -3.69 -4.73 25.01
CA GLY A 176 -4.24 -4.99 23.67
C GLY A 176 -3.51 -4.26 22.53
N VAL A 177 -2.21 -3.98 22.70
CA VAL A 177 -1.30 -3.35 21.74
C VAL A 177 -0.34 -4.42 21.26
N THR A 178 -0.41 -4.77 20.00
CA THR A 178 0.51 -5.68 19.32
C THR A 178 1.47 -4.87 18.49
N LEU A 179 2.76 -4.88 18.84
CA LEU A 179 3.81 -4.27 18.03
C LEU A 179 3.96 -5.05 16.72
N LEU A 180 4.12 -4.33 15.60
CA LEU A 180 4.48 -4.94 14.33
C LEU A 180 5.98 -5.19 14.34
N ASN A 181 6.35 -6.47 14.21
CA ASN A 181 7.68 -7.01 14.47
C ASN A 181 8.83 -6.13 13.93
N GLY A 182 9.47 -5.35 14.83
CA GLY A 182 10.61 -4.48 14.51
C GLY A 182 10.32 -3.30 13.58
N GLN A 183 9.05 -2.95 13.30
CA GLN A 183 8.70 -1.89 12.36
C GLN A 183 8.68 -0.51 13.03
N HIS A 184 9.49 0.40 12.51
CA HIS A 184 9.63 1.76 13.01
C HIS A 184 9.58 2.77 11.86
N VAL A 185 9.04 3.95 12.15
CA VAL A 185 9.05 5.08 11.21
C VAL A 185 9.46 6.35 11.95
N ALA A 186 10.54 6.98 11.51
CA ALA A 186 10.86 8.34 11.93
C ALA A 186 10.31 9.36 10.93
N TYR A 187 9.86 10.49 11.46
CA TYR A 187 9.37 11.62 10.69
C TYR A 187 9.91 12.94 11.23
N PHE A 188 10.21 13.85 10.32
CA PHE A 188 10.58 15.22 10.61
C PHE A 188 10.44 16.08 9.34
N THR A 189 10.53 17.39 9.51
CA THR A 189 10.66 18.33 8.39
C THR A 189 12.09 18.84 8.27
N LEU A 190 12.48 19.19 7.05
CA LEU A 190 13.72 19.92 6.80
C LEU A 190 13.49 21.11 5.84
N PRO A 191 14.24 22.21 6.01
CA PRO A 191 14.18 23.34 5.10
C PRO A 191 14.72 22.97 3.72
N ARG A 192 13.89 23.14 2.69
CA ARG A 192 14.26 22.99 1.29
C ARG A 192 13.34 23.87 0.44
N PRO A 193 13.74 25.12 0.14
CA PRO A 193 12.98 25.99 -0.75
C PRO A 193 12.70 25.31 -2.09
N ILE A 194 11.54 25.60 -2.67
CA ILE A 194 11.16 25.15 -4.01
C ILE A 194 11.94 25.96 -5.05
N GLU A 195 12.51 25.27 -6.03
CA GLU A 195 13.21 25.91 -7.15
C GLU A 195 12.26 26.11 -8.35
N GLU A 196 12.65 26.98 -9.28
CA GLU A 196 11.86 27.26 -10.49
C GLU A 196 11.73 25.98 -11.35
N GLY A 197 10.49 25.56 -11.62
CA GLY A 197 10.19 24.33 -12.35
C GLY A 197 10.01 23.08 -11.48
N GLU A 198 10.26 23.15 -10.17
CA GLU A 198 9.95 22.05 -9.25
C GLU A 198 8.44 21.95 -8.96
N GLY A 199 7.95 20.71 -8.88
CA GLY A 199 6.58 20.38 -8.52
C GLY A 199 6.42 19.90 -7.07
N TYR A 200 5.18 19.64 -6.67
CA TYR A 200 4.83 19.03 -5.39
C TYR A 200 4.75 17.51 -5.56
N VAL A 201 5.89 16.88 -5.79
CA VAL A 201 5.99 15.44 -6.03
C VAL A 201 6.56 14.72 -4.81
N ALA A 202 5.89 13.66 -4.37
CA ALA A 202 6.43 12.75 -3.36
C ALA A 202 7.48 11.84 -4.00
N SER A 203 8.60 11.61 -3.33
CA SER A 203 9.64 10.66 -3.78
C SER A 203 9.76 9.54 -2.77
N ALA A 204 9.78 8.30 -3.23
CA ALA A 204 10.08 7.13 -2.41
C ALA A 204 11.28 6.38 -2.95
N TYR A 205 12.20 6.08 -2.04
CA TYR A 205 13.41 5.31 -2.28
C TYR A 205 13.41 4.10 -1.34
N ILE A 206 13.61 2.91 -1.90
CA ILE A 206 13.74 1.67 -1.13
C ILE A 206 15.22 1.30 -1.09
N ALA A 207 15.78 1.24 0.11
CA ALA A 207 17.17 0.90 0.35
C ALA A 207 17.30 -0.57 0.82
N PRO A 208 18.41 -1.25 0.50
CA PRO A 208 18.71 -2.58 1.04
C PRO A 208 18.68 -2.61 2.56
N GLY A 209 18.46 -3.78 3.15
CA GLY A 209 18.42 -3.96 4.60
C GLY A 209 17.09 -3.56 5.23
N LYS A 210 15.98 -3.66 4.48
CA LYS A 210 14.62 -3.37 4.96
C LYS A 210 14.42 -1.90 5.36
N ARG A 211 14.92 -0.97 4.54
CA ARG A 211 14.89 0.47 4.79
C ARG A 211 14.16 1.19 3.65
N GLY A 212 13.43 2.25 3.98
CA GLY A 212 12.77 3.13 3.02
C GLY A 212 12.92 4.57 3.42
N ILE A 213 13.17 5.43 2.44
CA ILE A 213 13.21 6.88 2.60
C ILE A 213 12.13 7.47 1.70
N GLN A 214 11.20 8.23 2.27
CA GLN A 214 10.23 8.99 1.50
C GLN A 214 10.36 10.48 1.82
N THR A 215 10.25 11.32 0.80
CA THR A 215 10.18 12.78 0.95
C THR A 215 8.90 13.30 0.32
N ARG A 216 8.23 14.25 0.98
CA ARG A 216 7.02 14.89 0.43
C ARG A 216 7.10 16.40 0.59
N ARG A 217 6.70 17.15 -0.43
CA ARG A 217 6.62 18.60 -0.35
C ARG A 217 5.19 19.01 0.00
N HIS A 218 5.02 19.77 1.08
CA HIS A 218 3.73 20.33 1.50
C HIS A 218 3.74 21.86 1.56
N SER A 219 4.92 22.47 1.59
CA SER A 219 5.10 23.92 1.60
C SER A 219 6.19 24.36 0.61
N PRO A 220 6.21 25.65 0.22
CA PRO A 220 7.26 26.19 -0.65
C PRO A 220 8.66 26.19 -0.03
N SER A 221 8.77 26.11 1.30
CA SER A 221 10.04 26.29 2.03
C SER A 221 10.59 25.01 2.65
N GLU A 222 9.77 23.97 2.80
CA GLU A 222 10.10 22.77 3.57
C GLU A 222 9.59 21.49 2.90
N ILE A 223 10.29 20.39 3.19
CA ILE A 223 9.84 19.05 2.85
C ILE A 223 9.70 18.20 4.11
N GLN A 224 8.80 17.23 4.03
CA GLN A 224 8.62 16.15 5.00
C GLN A 224 9.55 15.00 4.63
N VAL A 225 10.11 14.35 5.64
CA VAL A 225 10.92 13.14 5.50
C VAL A 225 10.30 12.02 6.32
N TYR A 226 10.29 10.82 5.76
CA TYR A 226 9.88 9.59 6.40
C TYR A 226 11.00 8.56 6.25
N LEU A 227 11.52 8.07 7.38
CA LEU A 227 12.51 7.01 7.44
C LEU A 227 11.83 5.76 8.00
N GLY A 228 11.48 4.81 7.14
CA GLY A 228 10.85 3.56 7.55
C GLY A 228 11.84 2.41 7.58
N CYS A 229 11.82 1.59 8.62
CA CYS A 229 12.68 0.41 8.69
C CYS A 229 12.01 -0.76 9.42
N THR A 230 12.45 -1.99 9.10
CA THR A 230 12.25 -3.15 9.97
C THR A 230 13.57 -3.57 10.60
N THR A 231 13.68 -3.48 11.93
CA THR A 231 14.91 -3.77 12.67
C THR A 231 14.62 -4.27 14.09
N HIS A 232 15.54 -5.06 14.63
CA HIS A 232 15.57 -5.51 16.03
C HIS A 232 16.79 -4.93 16.77
N MET A 233 17.21 -3.73 16.38
CA MET A 233 18.34 -3.07 17.00
C MET A 233 17.99 -2.72 18.46
N GLU A 234 18.73 -3.30 19.40
CA GLU A 234 18.53 -3.10 20.84
C GLU A 234 18.48 -1.62 21.23
N LYS A 235 19.29 -0.76 20.60
CA LYS A 235 19.29 0.68 20.86
C LYS A 235 17.91 1.32 20.65
N LEU A 236 17.18 0.91 19.61
CA LEU A 236 15.87 1.46 19.27
C LEU A 236 14.73 0.81 20.07
N GLU A 237 14.84 -0.50 20.34
CA GLU A 237 13.88 -1.23 21.18
C GLU A 237 13.94 -0.78 22.65
N ASN A 238 15.15 -0.55 23.17
CA ASN A 238 15.37 -0.11 24.55
C ASN A 238 15.26 1.42 24.74
N ALA A 239 15.32 2.20 23.66
CA ALA A 239 15.11 3.65 23.75
C ALA A 239 13.74 3.94 24.38
N ARG A 240 13.74 4.74 25.44
CA ARG A 240 12.50 5.21 26.05
C ARG A 240 11.74 6.03 25.01
N ARG A 241 10.46 5.73 24.79
CA ARG A 241 9.62 6.52 23.88
C ARG A 241 9.68 8.01 24.23
N GLY A 242 10.06 8.84 23.27
CA GLY A 242 10.24 10.28 23.44
C GLY A 242 11.65 10.70 23.88
N ASP A 243 12.59 9.76 24.04
CA ASP A 243 14.02 10.06 24.07
C ASP A 243 14.52 10.35 22.65
N VAL A 244 14.24 11.57 22.20
CA VAL A 244 14.52 12.03 20.84
C VAL A 244 15.99 11.87 20.48
N LYS A 245 16.91 12.05 21.44
CA LYS A 245 18.34 11.92 21.18
C LYS A 245 18.70 10.46 20.87
N ALA A 246 18.31 9.53 21.72
CA ALA A 246 18.58 8.11 21.51
C ALA A 246 17.91 7.58 20.23
N GLU A 247 16.68 8.03 19.94
CA GLU A 247 15.97 7.66 18.72
C GLU A 247 16.68 8.20 17.47
N LYS A 248 17.14 9.46 17.46
CA LYS A 248 17.93 10.03 16.35
C LYS A 248 19.26 9.32 16.15
N GLU A 249 19.96 8.95 17.22
CA GLU A 249 21.21 8.18 17.15
C GLU A 249 20.97 6.80 16.51
N ALA A 250 19.93 6.08 16.93
CA ALA A 250 19.58 4.79 16.35
C ALA A 250 19.22 4.89 14.86
N PHE A 251 18.39 5.87 14.47
CA PHE A 251 18.04 6.09 13.06
C PHE A 251 19.26 6.48 12.21
N THR A 252 20.25 7.18 12.77
CA THR A 252 21.50 7.50 12.08
C THR A 252 22.28 6.24 11.74
N GLU A 253 22.44 5.32 12.69
CA GLU A 253 23.11 4.04 12.48
C GLU A 253 22.36 3.14 11.49
N ILE A 254 21.03 3.08 11.59
CA ILE A 254 20.21 2.26 10.69
C ILE A 254 20.31 2.74 9.24
N PHE A 255 20.28 4.04 9.00
CA PHE A 255 20.25 4.61 7.65
C PHE A 255 21.62 5.00 7.10
N GLU A 256 22.70 4.74 7.84
CA GLU A 256 24.07 4.90 7.35
C GLU A 256 24.27 4.08 6.06
N GLY A 257 24.86 4.71 5.05
CA GLY A 257 25.10 4.10 3.74
C GLY A 257 23.83 3.63 3.02
N ALA A 258 22.64 4.14 3.38
CA ALA A 258 21.40 3.73 2.71
C ALA A 258 21.34 4.15 1.23
N GLY A 259 22.12 5.15 0.80
CA GLY A 259 22.14 5.67 -0.56
C GLY A 259 21.17 6.84 -0.79
N TRP A 260 21.05 7.29 -2.05
CA TRP A 260 20.22 8.45 -2.41
C TRP A 260 20.57 9.71 -1.58
N GLN A 261 19.60 10.30 -0.91
CA GLN A 261 19.75 11.53 -0.10
C GLN A 261 19.98 11.24 1.39
N ALA A 262 20.28 9.99 1.77
CA ALA A 262 20.34 9.58 3.17
C ALA A 262 21.30 10.44 4.02
N GLU A 263 22.50 10.74 3.54
CA GLU A 263 23.49 11.52 4.31
C GLU A 263 23.01 12.94 4.64
N GLU A 264 22.46 13.64 3.64
CA GLU A 264 21.89 14.97 3.81
C GLU A 264 20.68 14.93 4.76
N ILE A 265 19.80 13.93 4.57
CA ILE A 265 18.61 13.73 5.38
C ILE A 265 18.97 13.44 6.84
N LEU A 266 19.96 12.59 7.09
CA LEU A 266 20.44 12.26 8.43
C LEU A 266 21.06 13.45 9.13
N LYS A 267 21.80 14.30 8.40
CA LYS A 267 22.31 15.56 8.95
C LYS A 267 21.16 16.49 9.35
N ALA A 268 20.18 16.69 8.47
CA ALA A 268 19.00 17.51 8.77
C ALA A 268 18.14 16.93 9.91
N MET A 269 18.09 15.61 10.04
CA MET A 269 17.41 14.93 11.15
C MET A 269 17.98 15.34 12.50
N GLN A 270 19.30 15.56 12.61
CA GLN A 270 19.91 15.99 13.88
C GLN A 270 19.41 17.37 14.32
N ASP A 271 19.25 18.28 13.36
CA ASP A 271 18.83 19.67 13.60
C ASP A 271 17.30 19.85 13.70
N SER A 272 16.51 18.84 13.33
CA SER A 272 15.05 18.94 13.32
C SER A 272 14.45 19.08 14.72
N LYS A 273 13.43 19.93 14.83
CA LYS A 273 12.73 20.24 16.10
C LYS A 273 11.42 19.48 16.27
N ASP A 274 10.94 18.87 15.19
CA ASP A 274 9.67 18.17 15.08
C ASP A 274 9.83 16.67 14.87
N PHE A 275 11.03 16.14 15.17
CA PHE A 275 11.32 14.71 15.10
C PHE A 275 10.33 13.87 15.90
N TYR A 276 9.81 12.83 15.27
CA TYR A 276 8.91 11.88 15.87
C TYR A 276 9.24 10.46 15.40
N CYS A 277 9.44 9.54 16.36
CA CYS A 277 9.58 8.12 16.09
C CYS A 277 8.29 7.38 16.44
N GLU A 278 7.66 6.80 15.43
CA GLU A 278 6.53 5.88 15.59
C GLU A 278 7.03 4.44 15.72
N ARG A 279 6.43 3.71 16.67
CA ARG A 279 6.60 2.26 16.82
C ARG A 279 5.32 1.64 16.31
N MET A 280 5.41 0.98 15.16
CA MET A 280 4.23 0.52 14.45
C MET A 280 3.51 -0.53 15.28
N ALA A 281 2.23 -0.32 15.52
CA ALA A 281 1.42 -1.24 16.32
C ALA A 281 -0.02 -1.30 15.82
N VAL A 282 -0.67 -2.38 16.21
CA VAL A 282 -2.12 -2.56 16.09
C VAL A 282 -2.69 -2.62 17.49
N VAL A 283 -3.81 -1.94 17.71
CA VAL A 283 -4.60 -2.13 18.92
C VAL A 283 -5.84 -2.92 18.54
N LYS A 284 -6.05 -4.09 19.14
CA LYS A 284 -7.24 -4.91 18.94
C LYS A 284 -7.76 -5.34 20.30
N LEU A 285 -9.02 -5.00 20.57
CA LEU A 285 -9.69 -5.23 21.84
C LEU A 285 -11.01 -5.96 21.59
N ASP A 286 -11.32 -6.93 22.46
CA ASP A 286 -12.59 -7.63 22.45
C ASP A 286 -13.75 -6.73 22.90
N ASP A 287 -13.47 -5.79 23.81
CA ASP A 287 -14.43 -4.81 24.31
C ASP A 287 -13.83 -3.41 24.31
N TRP A 288 -14.63 -2.42 23.94
CA TRP A 288 -14.21 -1.01 23.82
C TRP A 288 -14.70 -0.14 24.97
N SER A 289 -15.42 -0.74 25.92
CA SER A 289 -16.04 -0.05 27.04
C SER A 289 -16.25 -0.99 28.21
N ARG A 290 -16.26 -0.42 29.42
CA ARG A 290 -16.71 -1.10 30.64
C ARG A 290 -17.51 -0.09 31.46
N GLY A 291 -18.75 -0.44 31.77
CA GLY A 291 -19.68 0.46 32.45
C GLY A 291 -19.84 1.79 31.70
N ARG A 292 -19.49 2.90 32.35
CA ARG A 292 -19.58 4.27 31.83
C ARG A 292 -18.27 4.81 31.24
N VAL A 293 -17.29 3.94 31.03
CA VAL A 293 -16.01 4.30 30.43
C VAL A 293 -15.89 3.62 29.06
N ALA A 294 -15.59 4.42 28.03
CA ALA A 294 -15.43 3.95 26.66
C ALA A 294 -14.08 4.39 26.07
N LEU A 295 -13.65 3.74 25.00
CA LEU A 295 -12.47 4.10 24.22
C LEU A 295 -12.85 4.39 22.77
N THR A 296 -12.13 5.30 22.11
CA THR A 296 -12.31 5.59 20.68
C THR A 296 -11.02 5.98 19.98
N GLY A 297 -10.99 5.82 18.66
CA GLY A 297 -9.81 6.03 17.83
C GLY A 297 -8.68 5.05 18.18
N ASP A 298 -7.44 5.52 18.07
CA ASP A 298 -6.26 4.69 18.33
C ASP A 298 -6.19 4.13 19.76
N ALA A 299 -6.89 4.76 20.72
CA ALA A 299 -7.02 4.22 22.07
C ALA A 299 -7.69 2.84 22.08
N ALA A 300 -8.52 2.54 21.08
CA ALA A 300 -9.37 1.36 21.05
C ALA A 300 -9.10 0.42 19.85
N TRP A 301 -8.77 0.96 18.67
CA TRP A 301 -8.54 0.17 17.45
C TRP A 301 -7.53 0.81 16.49
N THR A 302 -6.31 1.07 16.97
CA THR A 302 -5.21 1.54 16.11
C THR A 302 -5.00 0.56 14.95
N PRO A 303 -5.16 0.97 13.67
CA PRO A 303 -5.00 0.07 12.53
C PRO A 303 -3.57 0.05 11.98
N SER A 304 -2.57 0.55 12.71
CA SER A 304 -1.24 0.90 12.20
C SER A 304 -1.26 1.98 11.11
N ALA A 305 -0.21 2.80 11.05
CA ALA A 305 -0.05 3.79 9.99
C ALA A 305 0.06 3.14 8.58
N ASN A 306 0.46 1.85 8.50
CA ASN A 306 0.58 1.11 7.24
C ASN A 306 -0.74 0.96 6.47
N THR A 307 -1.89 1.14 7.11
CA THR A 307 -3.20 1.04 6.43
C THR A 307 -3.65 2.33 5.78
N GLY A 308 -3.15 3.48 6.22
CA GLY A 308 -3.70 4.79 5.85
C GLY A 308 -5.15 5.03 6.35
N MET A 309 -5.70 4.17 7.21
CA MET A 309 -7.11 4.23 7.62
C MET A 309 -7.35 4.87 8.99
N GLY A 310 -6.30 5.17 9.77
CA GLY A 310 -6.43 5.70 11.15
C GLY A 310 -7.33 6.94 11.26
N THR A 311 -7.11 7.94 10.41
CA THR A 311 -7.92 9.18 10.39
C THR A 311 -9.38 8.91 10.02
N THR A 312 -9.59 8.10 8.98
CA THR A 312 -10.93 7.70 8.54
C THR A 312 -11.68 6.99 9.66
N SER A 313 -11.05 6.00 10.29
CA SER A 313 -11.62 5.26 11.41
C SER A 313 -11.89 6.13 12.63
N ALA A 314 -11.03 7.11 12.92
CA ALA A 314 -11.22 8.05 14.02
C ALA A 314 -12.48 8.91 13.84
N VAL A 315 -12.67 9.50 12.65
CA VAL A 315 -13.82 10.37 12.36
C VAL A 315 -15.12 9.56 12.28
N VAL A 316 -15.09 8.36 11.66
CA VAL A 316 -16.27 7.49 11.56
C VAL A 316 -16.65 6.90 12.93
N GLY A 317 -15.68 6.43 13.71
CA GLY A 317 -15.93 5.90 15.05
C GLY A 317 -16.55 6.94 15.97
N ALA A 318 -16.05 8.19 15.94
CA ALA A 318 -16.64 9.30 16.69
C ALA A 318 -18.10 9.58 16.27
N TYR A 319 -18.40 9.54 14.98
CA TYR A 319 -19.76 9.73 14.47
C TYR A 319 -20.71 8.62 14.93
N ILE A 320 -20.28 7.35 14.86
CA ILE A 320 -21.12 6.22 15.28
C ILE A 320 -21.35 6.26 16.79
N LEU A 321 -20.30 6.49 17.59
CA LEU A 321 -20.42 6.59 19.05
C LEU A 321 -21.42 7.67 19.46
N ALA A 322 -21.29 8.89 18.94
CA ALA A 322 -22.24 9.96 19.21
C ALA A 322 -23.65 9.61 18.72
N GLY A 323 -23.77 8.95 17.56
CA GLY A 323 -25.04 8.50 17.01
C GLY A 323 -25.76 7.49 17.90
N GLU A 324 -25.05 6.50 18.44
CA GLU A 324 -25.64 5.52 19.35
C GLU A 324 -26.00 6.14 20.71
N ILE A 325 -25.17 7.06 21.23
CA ILE A 325 -25.52 7.87 22.41
C ILE A 325 -26.84 8.63 22.16
N GLY A 326 -26.95 9.31 21.02
CA GLY A 326 -28.17 10.04 20.64
C GLY A 326 -29.40 9.14 20.51
N ARG A 327 -29.26 7.88 20.08
CA ARG A 327 -30.39 6.94 19.94
C ARG A 327 -30.85 6.35 21.27
N HIS A 328 -29.89 5.92 22.10
CA HIS A 328 -30.16 5.17 23.32
C HIS A 328 -30.41 6.07 24.53
N CYS A 329 -29.76 7.23 24.58
CA CYS A 329 -29.92 8.20 25.67
C CYS A 329 -30.90 9.35 25.30
N GLY A 330 -31.39 9.38 24.06
CA GLY A 330 -32.12 10.51 23.49
C GLY A 330 -33.65 10.45 23.47
N ARG A 331 -34.26 9.28 23.66
CA ARG A 331 -35.73 9.11 23.67
C ARG A 331 -36.26 9.28 25.10
N ALA A 332 -36.82 10.45 25.37
CA ALA A 332 -37.36 10.86 26.66
C ALA A 332 -38.62 10.09 27.13
N ASP A 333 -39.15 9.14 26.34
CA ASP A 333 -40.38 8.42 26.69
C ASP A 333 -40.16 7.23 27.64
N LYS A 334 -38.92 6.90 27.98
CA LYS A 334 -38.61 5.87 28.99
C LYS A 334 -37.75 6.49 30.09
N LYS A 335 -38.26 6.51 31.32
CA LYS A 335 -37.51 6.90 32.53
C LYS A 335 -36.19 6.12 32.71
N ASP A 336 -36.05 4.97 32.05
CA ASP A 336 -34.84 4.14 32.04
C ASP A 336 -33.80 4.53 30.97
N ALA A 337 -34.16 5.37 29.98
CA ALA A 337 -33.29 5.71 28.84
C ALA A 337 -32.15 6.69 29.19
N ALA A 338 -32.32 7.50 30.23
CA ALA A 338 -31.28 8.38 30.77
C ALA A 338 -30.50 7.77 31.95
N GLY A 339 -30.86 6.55 32.39
CA GLY A 339 -30.18 5.83 33.46
C GLY A 339 -28.95 5.06 32.98
N ALA A 340 -28.25 4.38 33.91
CA ALA A 340 -27.06 3.58 33.63
C ALA A 340 -27.24 2.58 32.48
N GLY A 341 -28.44 2.03 32.30
CA GLY A 341 -28.76 1.12 31.21
C GLY A 341 -28.68 1.74 29.81
N GLY A 342 -29.01 3.03 29.66
CA GLY A 342 -28.98 3.72 28.37
C GLY A 342 -27.57 3.94 27.83
N VAL A 343 -26.65 4.40 28.70
CA VAL A 343 -25.23 4.60 28.34
C VAL A 343 -24.58 3.28 27.99
N VAL A 344 -24.74 2.24 28.83
CA VAL A 344 -24.16 0.91 28.56
C VAL A 344 -24.70 0.34 27.25
N ALA A 345 -26.01 0.45 26.99
CA ALA A 345 -26.59 0.00 25.73
C ALA A 345 -26.05 0.76 24.51
N ALA A 346 -25.82 2.07 24.63
CA ALA A 346 -25.21 2.89 23.57
C ALA A 346 -23.78 2.41 23.23
N LEU A 347 -22.98 2.12 24.26
CA LEU A 347 -21.60 1.67 24.10
C LEU A 347 -21.50 0.25 23.50
N GLN A 348 -22.42 -0.64 23.89
CA GLN A 348 -22.55 -1.96 23.28
C GLN A 348 -22.95 -1.87 21.80
N ALA A 349 -23.95 -1.05 21.48
CA ALA A 349 -24.39 -0.82 20.10
C ALA A 349 -23.27 -0.22 19.24
N TYR A 350 -22.48 0.68 19.81
CA TYR A 350 -21.31 1.26 19.18
C TYR A 350 -20.29 0.19 18.79
N HIS A 351 -19.91 -0.68 19.73
CA HIS A 351 -18.99 -1.78 19.47
C HIS A 351 -19.55 -2.68 18.35
N GLN A 352 -20.77 -3.19 18.51
CA GLN A 352 -21.37 -4.14 17.56
C GLN A 352 -21.44 -3.60 16.13
N LYS A 353 -21.65 -2.30 15.99
CA LYS A 353 -21.84 -1.67 14.68
C LYS A 353 -20.53 -1.34 13.97
N PHE A 354 -19.48 -1.03 14.73
CA PHE A 354 -18.24 -0.54 14.16
C PHE A 354 -17.10 -1.57 14.18
N SER A 355 -17.14 -2.58 15.06
CA SER A 355 -16.13 -3.64 15.08
C SER A 355 -16.00 -4.40 13.76
N PRO A 356 -17.06 -4.71 12.97
CA PRO A 356 -16.89 -5.41 11.69
C PRO A 356 -16.08 -4.60 10.66
N PHE A 357 -16.25 -3.27 10.65
CA PHE A 357 -15.46 -2.40 9.80
C PHE A 357 -13.99 -2.39 10.25
N MET A 358 -13.74 -2.32 11.56
CA MET A 358 -12.37 -2.34 12.08
C MET A 358 -11.69 -3.70 11.89
N ASP A 359 -12.41 -4.81 12.01
CA ASP A 359 -11.89 -6.14 11.70
C ASP A 359 -11.44 -6.24 10.23
N GLN A 360 -12.21 -5.66 9.31
CA GLN A 360 -11.82 -5.60 7.90
C GLN A 360 -10.57 -4.73 7.70
N VAL A 361 -10.51 -3.55 8.33
CA VAL A 361 -9.36 -2.64 8.24
C VAL A 361 -8.10 -3.28 8.84
N GLN A 362 -8.24 -4.04 9.92
CA GLN A 362 -7.13 -4.65 10.67
C GLN A 362 -6.75 -6.05 10.19
N LYS A 363 -7.46 -6.61 9.20
CA LYS A 363 -7.26 -7.97 8.73
C LYS A 363 -5.85 -8.18 8.15
N GLY A 364 -5.15 -9.18 8.67
CA GLY A 364 -3.83 -9.61 8.18
C GLY A 364 -2.68 -8.65 8.45
N ILE A 365 -2.85 -7.59 9.25
CA ILE A 365 -1.77 -6.62 9.50
C ILE A 365 -0.62 -7.26 10.29
N VAL A 366 -0.94 -8.05 11.32
CA VAL A 366 0.05 -8.72 12.16
C VAL A 366 0.73 -9.88 11.41
N GLU A 367 0.02 -10.47 10.45
CA GLU A 367 0.49 -11.60 9.64
C GLU A 367 1.35 -11.15 8.44
N ARG A 368 1.28 -9.88 8.05
CA ARG A 368 2.11 -9.32 6.98
C ARG A 368 3.57 -9.26 7.43
N GLY A 369 4.45 -9.86 6.62
CA GLY A 369 5.90 -9.81 6.81
C GLY A 369 6.50 -8.41 6.59
N ASP A 370 7.81 -8.36 6.37
CA ASP A 370 8.54 -7.11 6.23
C ASP A 370 7.99 -6.22 5.09
N TYR A 371 7.76 -4.94 5.41
CA TYR A 371 7.26 -3.96 4.44
C TYR A 371 8.33 -3.56 3.40
N TYR A 372 9.61 -3.66 3.77
CA TYR A 372 10.74 -3.30 2.93
C TYR A 372 11.57 -4.55 2.58
N PRO A 373 11.92 -4.77 1.30
CA PRO A 373 12.82 -5.86 0.91
C PRO A 373 14.20 -5.74 1.57
N ALA A 374 14.78 -6.89 1.93
CA ALA A 374 16.13 -6.94 2.49
C ALA A 374 17.24 -6.85 1.44
N SER A 375 17.03 -7.43 0.25
CA SER A 375 18.07 -7.58 -0.78
C SER A 375 17.93 -6.59 -1.93
N ALA A 376 19.06 -6.21 -2.52
CA ALA A 376 19.10 -5.37 -3.73
C ALA A 376 18.35 -6.02 -4.91
N PHE A 377 18.38 -7.35 -5.02
CA PHE A 377 17.62 -8.10 -6.02
C PHE A 377 16.10 -7.88 -5.84
N GLY A 378 15.60 -8.02 -4.61
CA GLY A 378 14.18 -7.82 -4.32
C GLY A 378 13.71 -6.41 -4.61
N ILE A 379 14.55 -5.42 -4.32
CA ILE A 379 14.29 -4.01 -4.64
C ILE A 379 14.22 -3.80 -6.15
N SER A 380 15.14 -4.41 -6.91
CA SER A 380 15.15 -4.31 -8.38
C SER A 380 13.87 -4.91 -8.98
N VAL A 381 13.48 -6.12 -8.55
CA VAL A 381 12.24 -6.77 -9.01
C VAL A 381 11.03 -5.89 -8.72
N LEU A 382 10.87 -5.44 -7.47
CA LEU A 382 9.75 -4.59 -7.05
C LEU A 382 9.71 -3.27 -7.84
N THR A 383 10.86 -2.61 -8.02
CA THR A 383 10.96 -1.34 -8.73
C THR A 383 10.64 -1.50 -10.21
N ASN A 384 11.05 -2.60 -10.85
CA ASN A 384 10.70 -2.88 -12.24
C ASN A 384 9.22 -3.24 -12.42
N ILE A 385 8.62 -3.96 -11.47
CA ILE A 385 7.16 -4.19 -11.45
C ILE A 385 6.43 -2.85 -11.36
N MET A 386 6.84 -1.96 -10.44
CA MET A 386 6.24 -0.64 -10.30
C MET A 386 6.43 0.22 -11.55
N ALA A 387 7.60 0.15 -12.19
CA ALA A 387 7.86 0.84 -13.45
C ALA A 387 6.94 0.34 -14.58
N LEU A 388 6.73 -0.97 -14.67
CA LEU A 388 5.83 -1.57 -15.65
C LEU A 388 4.37 -1.17 -15.40
N VAL A 389 3.89 -1.23 -14.16
CA VAL A 389 2.53 -0.80 -13.79
C VAL A 389 2.31 0.68 -14.11
N SER A 390 3.29 1.52 -13.77
CA SER A 390 3.27 2.96 -14.08
C SER A 390 3.26 3.22 -15.59
N PHE A 391 4.10 2.53 -16.35
CA PHE A 391 4.19 2.64 -17.81
C PHE A 391 2.86 2.25 -18.49
N LEU A 392 2.23 1.18 -18.02
CA LEU A 392 0.97 0.69 -18.56
C LEU A 392 -0.26 1.45 -18.04
N LYS A 393 -0.09 2.45 -17.16
CA LYS A 393 -1.17 3.23 -16.51
C LYS A 393 -2.28 2.36 -15.90
N LEU A 394 -1.91 1.20 -15.37
CA LEU A 394 -2.88 0.25 -14.85
C LEU A 394 -3.29 0.66 -13.42
N ASP A 395 -4.60 0.77 -13.16
CA ASP A 395 -5.16 0.85 -11.80
C ASP A 395 -5.07 -0.53 -11.11
N ILE A 396 -3.85 -1.06 -10.97
CA ILE A 396 -3.60 -2.36 -10.34
C ILE A 396 -3.34 -2.14 -8.86
N ILE A 397 -4.21 -2.75 -8.05
CA ILE A 397 -3.87 -3.10 -6.67
C ILE A 397 -2.78 -4.18 -6.76
N VAL A 398 -1.51 -3.77 -6.74
CA VAL A 398 -0.40 -4.71 -6.57
C VAL A 398 -0.42 -5.12 -5.12
N THR A 399 -0.93 -6.32 -4.83
CA THR A 399 -0.74 -6.92 -3.52
C THR A 399 0.77 -7.04 -3.29
N PRO A 400 1.33 -6.47 -2.20
CA PRO A 400 2.76 -6.51 -1.95
C PRO A 400 3.19 -7.97 -1.93
N VAL A 401 4.10 -8.29 -2.84
CA VAL A 401 4.71 -9.61 -2.90
C VAL A 401 5.81 -9.59 -1.84
N THR A 402 5.59 -10.29 -0.73
CA THR A 402 6.58 -10.36 0.35
C THR A 402 7.71 -11.25 -0.13
N ILE A 403 8.93 -10.74 -0.17
CA ILE A 403 10.09 -11.60 -0.40
C ILE A 403 10.44 -12.22 0.94
N SER A 404 10.21 -13.52 1.07
CA SER A 404 10.57 -14.27 2.26
C SER A 404 12.09 -14.19 2.49
N PRO A 405 12.58 -14.49 3.71
CA PRO A 405 14.02 -14.58 3.99
C PRO A 405 14.78 -15.56 3.08
N THR A 406 14.07 -16.50 2.43
CA THR A 406 14.60 -17.46 1.46
C THR A 406 14.56 -16.97 0.01
N GLY A 407 14.13 -15.72 -0.23
CA GLY A 407 14.06 -15.11 -1.56
C GLY A 407 12.77 -15.44 -2.33
N GLN A 408 11.78 -16.06 -1.71
CA GLN A 408 10.55 -16.47 -2.37
C GLN A 408 9.49 -15.38 -2.33
N LEU A 409 8.80 -15.19 -3.44
CA LEU A 409 7.77 -14.18 -3.66
C LEU A 409 6.40 -14.67 -3.14
N GLU A 410 5.94 -14.18 -1.99
CA GLU A 410 4.68 -14.57 -1.37
C GLU A 410 3.55 -13.58 -1.70
N ALA A 411 2.45 -14.10 -2.26
CA ALA A 411 1.20 -13.38 -2.46
C ALA A 411 0.06 -14.08 -1.68
N PRO A 412 -0.93 -13.34 -1.14
CA PRO A 412 -2.06 -13.95 -0.45
C PRO A 412 -2.75 -15.00 -1.33
N GLU A 413 -2.97 -16.19 -0.76
CA GLU A 413 -3.66 -17.31 -1.43
C GLU A 413 -2.92 -17.95 -2.62
N LYS A 414 -1.58 -17.84 -2.69
CA LYS A 414 -0.75 -18.53 -3.69
C LYS A 414 0.47 -19.23 -3.07
N PRO A 415 0.96 -20.34 -3.67
CA PRO A 415 2.26 -20.89 -3.32
C PRO A 415 3.38 -19.87 -3.53
N SER A 416 4.37 -19.92 -2.64
CA SER A 416 5.53 -19.04 -2.64
C SER A 416 6.30 -19.10 -3.98
N GLY A 417 6.76 -17.95 -4.48
CA GLY A 417 7.56 -17.82 -5.69
C GLY A 417 6.83 -17.37 -6.95
N THR A 418 5.69 -16.68 -6.86
CA THR A 418 4.84 -16.49 -8.05
C THR A 418 4.29 -15.06 -8.25
N VAL A 419 4.36 -14.57 -9.50
CA VAL A 419 3.91 -13.23 -9.98
C VAL A 419 3.44 -13.32 -11.45
N PRO A 420 2.63 -12.38 -12.00
CA PRO A 420 1.76 -11.36 -11.38
C PRO A 420 0.30 -11.83 -11.17
N ILE A 421 -0.49 -11.07 -10.42
CA ILE A 421 -1.94 -11.26 -10.20
C ILE A 421 -2.68 -9.97 -10.58
N LEU A 422 -3.66 -10.05 -11.47
CA LEU A 422 -4.59 -8.96 -11.75
C LEU A 422 -5.82 -9.13 -10.85
N SER A 423 -6.17 -8.09 -10.10
CA SER A 423 -7.38 -8.04 -9.28
C SER A 423 -8.42 -7.14 -9.92
N LEU A 424 -9.61 -7.66 -10.14
CA LEU A 424 -10.75 -6.93 -10.70
C LEU A 424 -11.57 -6.25 -9.59
N PRO A 425 -12.36 -5.19 -9.89
CA PRO A 425 -13.16 -4.48 -8.90
C PRO A 425 -14.16 -5.34 -8.13
N ASN A 426 -14.61 -6.45 -8.72
CA ASN A 426 -15.49 -7.44 -8.08
C ASN A 426 -14.72 -8.47 -7.23
N SER A 427 -13.44 -8.24 -6.94
CA SER A 427 -12.52 -9.16 -6.25
C SER A 427 -12.19 -10.46 -7.00
N THR A 428 -12.50 -10.56 -8.30
CA THR A 428 -12.00 -11.66 -9.14
C THR A 428 -10.50 -11.51 -9.36
N LEU A 429 -9.75 -12.59 -9.23
CA LEU A 429 -8.30 -12.62 -9.41
C LEU A 429 -7.93 -13.41 -10.66
N ILE A 430 -7.23 -12.78 -11.60
CA ILE A 430 -6.63 -13.43 -12.77
C ILE A 430 -5.14 -13.64 -12.46
N LYS A 431 -4.72 -14.90 -12.36
CA LYS A 431 -3.45 -15.29 -11.72
C LYS A 431 -2.36 -15.77 -12.71
N GLN A 432 -2.66 -15.76 -14.00
CA GLN A 432 -1.80 -16.24 -15.09
C GLN A 432 -1.53 -15.11 -16.08
N SER A 433 -0.27 -14.87 -16.45
CA SER A 433 0.12 -13.78 -17.35
C SER A 433 -0.60 -13.82 -18.70
N VAL A 434 -0.76 -15.02 -19.28
CA VAL A 434 -1.49 -15.21 -20.55
C VAL A 434 -2.97 -14.85 -20.39
N ALA A 435 -3.61 -15.28 -19.31
CA ALA A 435 -5.01 -14.95 -19.03
C ALA A 435 -5.22 -13.45 -18.75
N ILE A 436 -4.22 -12.78 -18.19
CA ILE A 436 -4.23 -11.32 -18.00
C ILE A 436 -4.18 -10.62 -19.38
N LEU A 437 -3.31 -11.07 -20.28
CA LEU A 437 -3.22 -10.53 -21.63
C LEU A 437 -4.51 -10.78 -22.43
N ASP A 438 -5.07 -11.99 -22.36
CA ASP A 438 -6.36 -12.31 -22.99
C ASP A 438 -7.50 -11.44 -22.46
N TYR A 439 -7.54 -11.20 -21.14
CA TYR A 439 -8.53 -10.33 -20.53
C TYR A 439 -8.42 -8.89 -21.04
N PHE A 440 -7.21 -8.34 -21.15
CA PHE A 440 -7.04 -6.99 -21.71
C PHE A 440 -7.43 -6.92 -23.20
N GLU A 441 -7.11 -7.96 -23.99
CA GLU A 441 -7.55 -8.02 -25.39
C GLU A 441 -9.08 -8.13 -25.52
N ASP A 442 -9.76 -8.83 -24.61
CA ASP A 442 -11.23 -8.87 -24.58
C ASP A 442 -11.82 -7.47 -24.33
N LEU A 443 -11.20 -6.70 -23.43
CA LEU A 443 -11.63 -5.33 -23.16
C LEU A 443 -11.35 -4.37 -24.32
N CYS A 444 -10.27 -4.57 -25.07
CA CYS A 444 -9.94 -3.78 -26.26
C CYS A 444 -10.85 -4.13 -27.45
N ASP A 445 -11.21 -5.41 -27.62
CA ASP A 445 -12.07 -5.89 -28.71
C ASP A 445 -13.54 -5.44 -28.52
N ASP A 446 -14.03 -5.38 -27.28
CA ASP A 446 -15.40 -4.98 -26.94
C ASP A 446 -15.46 -4.04 -25.73
N PRO A 447 -15.09 -2.75 -25.89
CA PRO A 447 -15.03 -1.81 -24.78
C PRO A 447 -16.42 -1.34 -24.35
N GLN A 448 -16.83 -1.72 -23.15
CA GLN A 448 -18.13 -1.41 -22.53
C GLN A 448 -18.08 -0.13 -21.67
N GLU A 449 -16.95 0.15 -21.03
CA GLU A 449 -16.75 1.28 -20.13
C GLU A 449 -15.84 2.36 -20.75
N GLU A 450 -15.95 3.62 -20.33
CA GLU A 450 -15.18 4.74 -20.92
C GLU A 450 -13.66 4.52 -20.85
N TRP A 451 -13.14 3.97 -19.76
CA TRP A 451 -11.71 3.66 -19.65
C TRP A 451 -11.28 2.53 -20.60
N GLN A 452 -12.18 1.58 -20.90
CA GLN A 452 -11.94 0.52 -21.88
C GLN A 452 -11.92 1.11 -23.29
N LYS A 453 -12.78 2.10 -23.57
CA LYS A 453 -12.79 2.84 -24.85
C LYS A 453 -11.53 3.68 -25.01
N GLU A 454 -11.04 4.32 -23.95
CA GLU A 454 -9.75 5.02 -23.96
C GLU A 454 -8.58 4.06 -24.18
N MET A 455 -8.58 2.90 -23.54
CA MET A 455 -7.59 1.84 -23.75
C MET A 455 -7.63 1.32 -25.19
N ALA A 456 -8.83 1.05 -25.71
CA ALA A 456 -9.07 0.63 -27.09
C ALA A 456 -8.72 1.73 -28.11
N ALA A 457 -8.78 3.01 -27.74
CA ALA A 457 -8.38 4.13 -28.60
C ALA A 457 -6.85 4.26 -28.73
N HIS A 458 -6.09 3.75 -27.76
CA HIS A 458 -4.62 3.66 -27.84
C HIS A 458 -4.14 2.42 -28.61
N THR A 459 -4.97 1.39 -28.72
CA THR A 459 -4.78 0.33 -29.72
C THR A 459 -5.26 0.84 -31.07
N ALA A 460 -4.51 0.59 -32.14
CA ALA A 460 -5.00 0.93 -33.47
C ALA A 460 -6.31 0.16 -33.73
N VAL A 461 -7.44 0.87 -33.78
CA VAL A 461 -8.77 0.29 -33.98
C VAL A 461 -8.73 -0.71 -35.14
N GLY A 462 -9.01 -2.00 -34.86
CA GLY A 462 -8.96 -3.09 -35.85
C GLY A 462 -7.69 -3.95 -35.85
N LYS A 463 -6.71 -3.71 -34.97
CA LYS A 463 -5.45 -4.48 -34.85
C LYS A 463 -5.40 -5.33 -33.56
N SER A 464 -6.30 -6.30 -33.43
CA SER A 464 -6.31 -7.26 -32.30
C SER A 464 -5.03 -8.10 -32.26
N MET A 465 -4.39 -8.22 -31.08
CA MET A 465 -3.21 -9.07 -30.90
C MET A 465 -3.55 -10.58 -30.90
N ARG A 466 -4.84 -10.91 -31.03
CA ARG A 466 -5.35 -12.27 -31.19
C ARG A 466 -5.58 -12.63 -32.66
N GLY A 467 -5.62 -11.66 -33.56
CA GLY A 467 -6.00 -11.86 -34.96
C GLY A 467 -7.40 -11.36 -35.28
N ARG A 468 -7.60 -11.01 -36.55
CA ARG A 468 -8.80 -10.37 -37.11
C ARG A 468 -9.86 -11.38 -37.53
N THR A 469 -9.46 -12.57 -37.95
CA THR A 469 -10.38 -13.65 -38.35
C THR A 469 -10.42 -14.77 -37.31
N ALA A 470 -11.48 -15.58 -37.35
CA ALA A 470 -11.57 -16.77 -36.51
C ALA A 470 -10.39 -17.74 -36.74
N GLU A 471 -9.90 -17.82 -37.97
CA GLU A 471 -8.73 -18.61 -38.33
C GLU A 471 -7.44 -18.03 -37.73
N GLU A 472 -7.19 -16.72 -37.87
CA GLU A 472 -6.03 -16.07 -37.26
C GLU A 472 -6.04 -16.19 -35.74
N ARG A 473 -7.22 -16.12 -35.11
CA ARG A 473 -7.41 -16.35 -33.67
C ARG A 473 -7.12 -17.77 -33.25
N ALA A 474 -7.57 -18.75 -34.01
CA ALA A 474 -7.27 -20.16 -33.74
C ALA A 474 -5.77 -20.43 -33.83
N ARG A 475 -5.12 -19.93 -34.89
CA ARG A 475 -3.68 -20.12 -35.10
C ARG A 475 -2.83 -19.36 -34.07
N THR A 476 -3.21 -18.14 -33.69
CA THR A 476 -2.54 -17.39 -32.62
C THR A 476 -2.63 -18.13 -31.29
N ARG A 477 -3.79 -18.70 -30.96
CA ARG A 477 -3.96 -19.52 -29.74
C ARG A 477 -3.13 -20.80 -29.77
N GLU A 478 -3.01 -21.44 -30.93
CA GLU A 478 -2.20 -22.64 -31.09
C GLU A 478 -0.71 -22.35 -30.83
N VAL A 479 -0.17 -21.31 -31.47
CA VAL A 479 1.23 -20.89 -31.25
C VAL A 479 1.45 -20.44 -29.81
N LEU A 480 0.50 -19.71 -29.23
CA LEU A 480 0.54 -19.30 -27.83
C LEU A 480 0.58 -20.50 -26.87
N GLY A 481 -0.26 -21.52 -27.11
CA GLY A 481 -0.26 -22.75 -26.30
C GLY A 481 1.06 -23.49 -26.38
N LEU A 482 1.64 -23.63 -27.57
CA LEU A 482 2.95 -24.24 -27.77
C LEU A 482 4.06 -23.42 -27.10
N ALA A 483 4.01 -22.09 -27.17
CA ALA A 483 5.01 -21.20 -26.58
C ALA A 483 4.92 -21.19 -25.04
N ASP A 484 3.71 -21.24 -24.48
CA ASP A 484 3.48 -21.31 -23.03
C ASP A 484 3.95 -22.67 -22.45
N GLU A 485 3.66 -23.77 -23.15
CA GLU A 485 4.18 -25.09 -22.79
C GLU A 485 5.71 -25.13 -22.88
N ALA A 486 6.29 -24.60 -23.97
CA ALA A 486 7.74 -24.49 -24.11
C ALA A 486 8.37 -23.65 -22.98
N SER A 487 7.71 -22.57 -22.58
CA SER A 487 8.16 -21.69 -21.49
C SER A 487 8.13 -22.41 -20.14
N SER A 488 7.06 -23.16 -19.87
CA SER A 488 6.92 -23.97 -18.66
C SER A 488 7.97 -25.07 -18.58
N LEU A 489 8.23 -25.76 -19.69
CA LEU A 489 9.26 -26.79 -19.80
C LEU A 489 10.67 -26.21 -19.63
N PHE A 490 10.94 -25.05 -20.23
CA PHE A 490 12.21 -24.35 -20.05
C PHE A 490 12.42 -23.89 -18.60
N GLY A 491 11.38 -23.34 -17.96
CA GLY A 491 11.39 -23.01 -16.54
C GLY A 491 11.71 -24.22 -15.69
N PHE A 492 11.03 -25.35 -15.90
CA PHE A 492 11.33 -26.59 -15.19
C PHE A 492 12.77 -27.07 -15.41
N ALA A 493 13.29 -26.97 -16.64
CA ALA A 493 14.69 -27.29 -16.94
C ALA A 493 15.66 -26.40 -16.14
N CYS A 494 15.38 -25.10 -16.04
CA CYS A 494 16.19 -24.17 -15.25
C CYS A 494 16.17 -24.54 -13.76
N HIS A 495 15.00 -24.82 -13.21
CA HIS A 495 14.79 -25.21 -11.81
C HIS A 495 15.53 -26.50 -11.44
N LYS A 496 15.56 -27.49 -12.35
CA LYS A 496 16.22 -28.78 -12.10
C LYS A 496 17.69 -28.83 -12.54
N GLY A 497 18.12 -27.93 -13.41
CA GLY A 497 19.40 -27.98 -14.09
C GLY A 497 20.35 -26.83 -13.82
N SER A 498 19.92 -25.72 -13.23
CA SER A 498 20.78 -24.55 -12.98
C SER A 498 21.29 -24.47 -11.53
N GLN A 499 22.53 -24.02 -11.34
CA GLN A 499 23.09 -23.70 -10.01
C GLN A 499 22.28 -22.64 -9.26
N LEU A 500 21.50 -21.82 -9.97
CA LEU A 500 20.63 -20.82 -9.37
C LEU A 500 19.62 -21.40 -8.37
N PHE A 501 19.21 -22.65 -8.53
CA PHE A 501 18.15 -23.30 -7.73
C PHE A 501 18.65 -24.39 -6.78
N VAL A 502 19.96 -24.69 -6.77
CA VAL A 502 20.54 -25.78 -5.97
C VAL A 502 20.24 -25.65 -4.47
N THR A 503 20.19 -24.43 -3.95
CA THR A 503 19.88 -24.17 -2.53
C THR A 503 18.38 -24.12 -2.25
N LEU A 504 17.53 -24.13 -3.28
CA LEU A 504 16.09 -23.92 -3.16
C LEU A 504 15.31 -25.22 -3.34
N GLU A 505 15.78 -26.15 -4.17
CA GLU A 505 15.09 -27.40 -4.43
C GLU A 505 16.01 -28.53 -4.93
N PRO A 506 15.56 -29.80 -4.89
CA PRO A 506 16.31 -30.91 -5.45
C PRO A 506 16.49 -30.76 -6.97
N THR A 507 17.74 -30.92 -7.41
CA THR A 507 18.16 -30.85 -8.81
C THR A 507 18.19 -32.22 -9.47
N SER A 508 17.99 -32.26 -10.78
CA SER A 508 18.06 -33.49 -11.58
C SER A 508 18.47 -33.14 -13.01
N PRO A 509 19.75 -33.33 -13.37
CA PRO A 509 20.24 -33.08 -14.73
C PRO A 509 19.48 -33.87 -15.79
N VAL A 510 19.09 -35.11 -15.47
CA VAL A 510 18.28 -35.97 -16.36
C VAL A 510 16.91 -35.36 -16.62
N ALA A 511 16.21 -34.92 -15.57
CA ALA A 511 14.89 -34.30 -15.72
C ALA A 511 14.97 -32.95 -16.44
N ALA A 512 16.03 -32.17 -16.17
CA ALA A 512 16.30 -30.92 -16.86
C ALA A 512 16.55 -31.13 -18.36
N GLY A 513 17.37 -32.13 -18.72
CA GLY A 513 17.63 -32.50 -20.10
C GLY A 513 16.37 -32.96 -20.85
N MET A 514 15.54 -33.80 -20.21
CA MET A 514 14.26 -34.23 -20.79
C MET A 514 13.32 -33.05 -21.04
N ALA A 515 13.20 -32.12 -20.09
CA ALA A 515 12.36 -30.94 -20.23
C ALA A 515 12.88 -29.99 -21.31
N LEU A 516 14.20 -29.82 -21.42
CA LEU A 516 14.81 -29.02 -22.49
C LEU A 516 14.56 -29.64 -23.88
N GLU A 517 14.62 -30.96 -24.01
CA GLU A 517 14.28 -31.65 -25.26
C GLU A 517 12.80 -31.47 -25.63
N TRP A 518 11.88 -31.51 -24.66
CA TRP A 518 10.46 -31.22 -24.93
C TRP A 518 10.20 -29.75 -25.27
N CYS A 519 10.89 -28.81 -24.60
CA CYS A 519 10.86 -27.40 -24.97
C CYS A 519 11.27 -27.21 -26.44
N LYS A 520 12.38 -27.82 -26.86
CA LYS A 520 12.85 -27.79 -28.26
C LYS A 520 11.87 -28.43 -29.25
N ARG A 521 11.14 -29.49 -28.86
CA ARG A 521 10.10 -30.09 -29.70
C ARG A 521 8.96 -29.09 -29.97
N ASN A 522 8.52 -28.35 -28.95
CA ASN A 522 7.51 -27.31 -29.15
C ASN A 522 8.04 -26.18 -30.03
N LEU A 523 9.30 -25.76 -29.88
CA LEU A 523 9.90 -24.79 -30.80
C LEU A 523 9.97 -25.29 -32.25
N LYS A 524 10.23 -26.59 -32.48
CA LYS A 524 10.14 -27.19 -33.84
C LYS A 524 8.73 -27.13 -34.43
N LEU A 525 7.70 -27.30 -33.61
CA LEU A 525 6.32 -27.17 -34.04
C LEU A 525 6.00 -25.71 -34.38
N ILE A 526 6.50 -24.77 -33.58
CA ILE A 526 6.33 -23.34 -33.80
C ILE A 526 7.07 -22.86 -35.06
N GLU A 527 8.26 -23.39 -35.33
CA GLU A 527 9.08 -23.05 -36.50
C GLU A 527 8.31 -23.11 -37.82
N ALA A 528 7.44 -24.12 -37.99
CA ALA A 528 6.61 -24.27 -39.19
C ALA A 528 5.60 -23.12 -39.40
N TYR A 529 5.22 -22.42 -38.32
CA TYR A 529 4.31 -21.27 -38.39
C TYR A 529 4.99 -19.96 -38.80
N TYR A 530 6.33 -19.93 -38.80
CA TYR A 530 7.12 -18.76 -39.19
C TYR A 530 7.82 -18.94 -40.55
N GLU A 531 7.46 -19.96 -41.33
CA GLU A 531 8.01 -20.24 -42.66
C GLU A 531 7.88 -19.02 -43.60
N GLY A 532 9.00 -18.53 -44.15
CA GLY A 532 8.99 -17.42 -45.14
C GLY A 532 9.31 -16.03 -44.59
N TYR A 533 9.75 -15.91 -43.34
CA TYR A 533 10.15 -14.62 -42.73
C TYR A 533 11.39 -13.97 -43.42
N ASP A 534 12.20 -14.73 -44.16
CA ASP A 534 13.51 -14.32 -44.69
C ASP A 534 13.53 -13.79 -46.15
N LYS A 535 12.38 -13.73 -46.87
CA LYS A 535 12.40 -13.41 -48.31
C LYS A 535 11.33 -12.47 -48.84
N GLY A 536 10.89 -11.48 -48.05
CA GLY A 536 9.99 -10.41 -48.55
C GLY A 536 8.71 -10.91 -49.24
N ASN A 537 8.35 -12.18 -49.05
CA ASN A 537 7.20 -12.84 -49.67
C ASN A 537 6.61 -13.77 -48.60
N THR A 538 5.47 -13.33 -48.08
CA THR A 538 4.74 -13.73 -46.87
C THR A 538 4.47 -15.22 -46.69
N ARG A 539 4.60 -15.77 -45.47
CA ARG A 539 3.56 -16.61 -44.80
C ARG A 539 3.64 -16.50 -43.27
N ARG A 540 2.85 -15.60 -42.68
CA ARG A 540 2.50 -15.67 -41.25
C ARG A 540 1.33 -16.60 -40.98
N PHE A 541 0.46 -16.92 -41.97
CA PHE A 541 -0.53 -18.03 -42.00
C PHE A 541 -1.32 -18.01 -43.36
N GLU A 542 -0.77 -18.42 -44.52
CA GLU A 542 -1.48 -18.23 -45.83
C GLU A 542 -2.59 -19.26 -46.12
N ASN A 543 -3.81 -18.78 -46.32
CA ASN A 543 -4.38 -18.44 -47.63
C ASN A 543 -5.25 -17.17 -47.46
N GLY A 544 -4.86 -16.05 -48.07
CA GLY A 544 -5.72 -14.86 -48.20
C GLY A 544 -5.15 -13.49 -47.82
N VAL A 545 -4.07 -13.07 -48.49
CA VAL A 545 -3.70 -11.67 -48.81
C VAL A 545 -3.62 -10.65 -47.63
N ILE A 546 -2.39 -10.30 -47.22
CA ILE A 546 -2.10 -8.97 -46.67
C ILE A 546 -1.25 -8.25 -47.73
N ARG A 547 -1.82 -7.24 -48.39
CA ARG A 547 -1.10 -6.36 -49.32
C ARG A 547 -0.66 -5.09 -48.59
N GLU A 548 0.61 -4.76 -48.85
CA GLU A 548 1.29 -3.47 -48.78
C GLU A 548 1.14 -2.63 -47.50
N GLU A 549 2.24 -2.65 -46.74
CA GLU A 549 2.77 -1.57 -45.89
C GLU A 549 1.92 -1.13 -44.66
N GLU A 550 2.53 -1.19 -43.47
CA GLU A 550 2.02 -0.77 -42.13
C GLU A 550 1.24 -1.76 -41.23
N ASP A 551 1.01 -3.02 -41.63
CA ASP A 551 -0.04 -3.87 -41.00
C ASP A 551 0.40 -5.20 -40.36
N CYS A 552 1.67 -5.36 -39.93
CA CYS A 552 2.08 -6.53 -39.14
C CYS A 552 1.77 -6.32 -37.65
N VAL A 553 0.64 -6.86 -37.19
CA VAL A 553 0.21 -6.79 -35.78
C VAL A 553 0.99 -7.83 -34.97
N VAL A 554 1.79 -7.35 -34.00
CA VAL A 554 2.41 -8.23 -32.99
C VAL A 554 1.30 -8.95 -32.23
N THR A 555 1.40 -10.27 -32.10
CA THR A 555 0.40 -11.07 -31.37
C THR A 555 0.84 -11.36 -29.94
N ILE A 556 -0.10 -11.78 -29.10
CA ILE A 556 0.23 -12.31 -27.76
C ILE A 556 1.22 -13.48 -27.88
N ALA A 557 1.02 -14.35 -28.88
CA ALA A 557 1.91 -15.47 -29.16
C ALA A 557 3.36 -15.01 -29.44
N ASP A 558 3.54 -13.96 -30.26
CA ASP A 558 4.88 -13.40 -30.51
C ASP A 558 5.53 -12.90 -29.23
N CYS A 559 4.78 -12.19 -28.38
CA CYS A 559 5.30 -11.64 -27.13
C CYS A 559 5.78 -12.75 -26.18
N VAL A 560 4.98 -13.81 -26.02
CA VAL A 560 5.32 -14.96 -25.17
C VAL A 560 6.53 -15.71 -25.73
N LEU A 561 6.52 -15.99 -27.03
CA LEU A 561 7.62 -16.67 -27.71
C LEU A 561 8.92 -15.87 -27.64
N PHE A 562 8.89 -14.57 -27.95
CA PHE A 562 10.05 -13.71 -27.86
C PHE A 562 10.59 -13.64 -26.43
N SER A 563 9.69 -13.55 -25.44
CA SER A 563 10.08 -13.52 -24.02
C SER A 563 10.84 -14.79 -23.63
N LEU A 564 10.39 -15.97 -24.04
CA LEU A 564 11.11 -17.24 -23.83
C LEU A 564 12.50 -17.22 -24.47
N LEU A 565 12.59 -16.82 -25.74
CA LEU A 565 13.85 -16.82 -26.49
C LEU A 565 14.85 -15.81 -25.92
N GLN A 566 14.38 -14.62 -25.53
CA GLN A 566 15.21 -13.60 -24.90
C GLN A 566 15.65 -14.05 -23.49
N PHE A 567 14.72 -14.58 -22.69
CA PHE A 567 15.01 -15.04 -21.33
C PHE A 567 16.03 -16.18 -21.29
N SER A 568 15.84 -17.20 -22.13
CA SER A 568 16.75 -18.35 -22.21
C SER A 568 18.18 -17.93 -22.59
N ARG A 569 18.30 -17.02 -23.57
CA ARG A 569 19.58 -16.52 -24.06
C ARG A 569 20.27 -15.56 -23.08
N GLU A 570 19.55 -14.52 -22.66
CA GLU A 570 20.15 -13.38 -21.96
C GLU A 570 20.47 -13.72 -20.49
N LEU A 571 19.59 -14.48 -19.83
CA LEU A 571 19.78 -14.90 -18.44
C LEU A 571 20.56 -16.22 -18.35
N TYR A 572 20.07 -17.28 -18.97
CA TYR A 572 20.63 -18.64 -18.81
C TYR A 572 21.73 -19.00 -19.80
N GLY A 573 22.00 -18.15 -20.79
CA GLY A 573 23.01 -18.41 -21.82
C GLY A 573 22.66 -19.60 -22.71
N VAL A 574 21.39 -20.01 -22.76
CA VAL A 574 20.90 -21.12 -23.58
C VAL A 574 20.27 -20.54 -24.83
N ASP A 575 20.91 -20.75 -25.98
CA ASP A 575 20.32 -20.41 -27.27
C ASP A 575 19.47 -21.59 -27.78
N LEU A 576 18.15 -21.49 -27.59
CA LEU A 576 17.20 -22.51 -27.98
C LEU A 576 17.05 -22.67 -29.51
N LEU A 577 17.68 -21.80 -30.32
CA LEU A 577 17.54 -21.74 -31.77
C LEU A 577 18.72 -22.37 -32.53
N VAL A 578 19.72 -22.92 -31.83
CA VAL A 578 20.95 -23.49 -32.43
C VAL A 578 20.84 -25.01 -32.60
N GLU A 579 20.31 -25.71 -31.60
CA GLU A 579 20.14 -27.17 -31.64
C GLU A 579 18.75 -27.56 -31.12
N PRO A 580 17.77 -27.85 -32.00
CA PRO A 580 17.87 -27.88 -33.46
C PRO A 580 18.11 -26.50 -34.11
N ASP A 581 18.60 -26.49 -35.35
CA ASP A 581 18.68 -25.26 -36.15
C ASP A 581 17.26 -24.82 -36.54
N LEU A 582 16.85 -23.64 -36.06
CA LEU A 582 15.51 -23.05 -36.27
C LEU A 582 15.64 -21.69 -36.99
N PRO A 583 15.87 -21.70 -38.31
CA PRO A 583 16.21 -20.49 -39.07
C PRO A 583 15.09 -19.45 -39.12
N ASN A 584 13.82 -19.87 -39.18
CA ASN A 584 12.70 -18.93 -39.22
C ASN A 584 12.51 -18.24 -37.88
N LEU A 585 12.58 -18.99 -36.77
CA LEU A 585 12.54 -18.40 -35.44
C LEU A 585 13.76 -17.53 -35.13
N ARG A 586 14.93 -17.83 -35.70
CA ARG A 586 16.10 -16.95 -35.63
C ARG A 586 15.88 -15.63 -36.34
N ALA A 587 15.29 -15.66 -37.55
CA ALA A 587 14.92 -14.45 -38.28
C ALA A 587 13.86 -13.62 -37.53
N PHE A 588 12.82 -14.29 -36.98
CA PHE A 588 11.83 -13.68 -36.09
C PHE A 588 12.49 -13.00 -34.88
N TYR A 589 13.34 -13.71 -34.13
CA TYR A 589 14.00 -13.18 -32.95
C TYR A 589 14.86 -11.95 -33.27
N GLY A 590 15.63 -12.01 -34.37
CA GLY A 590 16.45 -10.90 -34.83
C GLY A 590 15.63 -9.65 -35.14
N SER A 591 14.54 -9.80 -35.90
CA SER A 591 13.62 -8.70 -36.22
C SER A 591 12.91 -8.16 -34.98
N PHE A 592 12.40 -9.03 -34.11
CA PHE A 592 11.62 -8.64 -32.94
C PHE A 592 12.47 -7.92 -31.89
N LYS A 593 13.73 -8.33 -31.71
CA LYS A 593 14.68 -7.72 -30.75
C LYS A 593 15.00 -6.25 -31.05
N GLU A 594 14.91 -5.82 -32.31
CA GLU A 594 15.21 -4.44 -32.70
C GLU A 594 14.15 -3.44 -32.24
N ARG A 595 12.93 -3.90 -31.91
CA ARG A 595 11.85 -3.06 -31.40
C ARG A 595 12.25 -2.39 -30.09
N GLU A 596 11.97 -1.10 -29.94
CA GLU A 596 12.25 -0.35 -28.71
C GLU A 596 11.63 -1.03 -27.47
N SER A 597 10.40 -1.52 -27.61
CA SER A 597 9.67 -2.24 -26.55
C SER A 597 10.29 -3.60 -26.15
N ALA A 598 11.20 -4.14 -26.95
CA ALA A 598 11.84 -5.44 -26.75
C ALA A 598 13.28 -5.32 -26.21
N ARG A 599 13.82 -4.10 -26.12
CA ARG A 599 15.20 -3.86 -25.68
C ARG A 599 15.31 -3.97 -24.16
N ILE A 600 16.29 -4.74 -23.72
CA ILE A 600 16.73 -4.80 -22.32
C ILE A 600 18.11 -4.16 -22.18
N GLY A 601 18.36 -3.44 -21.08
CA GLY A 601 19.68 -2.87 -20.80
C GLY A 601 20.73 -3.95 -20.49
N GLU A 602 22.01 -3.65 -20.65
CA GLU A 602 23.10 -4.62 -20.37
C GLU A 602 23.05 -5.16 -18.93
N ASP A 603 22.67 -4.30 -17.98
CA ASP A 603 22.52 -4.61 -16.56
C ASP A 603 21.12 -5.12 -16.16
N PHE A 604 20.27 -5.47 -17.13
CA PHE A 604 18.89 -5.90 -16.84
C PHE A 604 18.82 -7.10 -15.90
N TYR A 605 19.71 -8.08 -16.07
CA TYR A 605 19.94 -9.12 -15.08
C TYR A 605 21.28 -8.89 -14.36
N PRO A 606 21.32 -8.93 -13.02
CA PRO A 606 22.56 -8.76 -12.25
C PRO A 606 23.63 -9.78 -12.68
N ALA A 607 24.89 -9.33 -12.76
CA ALA A 607 26.01 -10.15 -13.24
C ALA A 607 26.17 -11.46 -12.45
N ASP A 608 26.00 -11.41 -11.12
CA ASP A 608 26.11 -12.60 -10.26
C ASP A 608 24.99 -13.62 -10.52
N ILE A 609 23.77 -13.13 -10.79
CA ILE A 609 22.63 -14.00 -11.13
C ILE A 609 22.83 -14.60 -12.52
N LYS A 610 23.25 -13.81 -13.53
CA LYS A 610 23.63 -14.35 -14.85
C LYS A 610 24.70 -15.43 -14.72
N LYS A 611 25.71 -15.21 -13.87
CA LYS A 611 26.80 -16.16 -13.64
C LYS A 611 26.29 -17.49 -13.07
N LEU A 612 25.42 -17.45 -12.05
CA LEU A 612 24.83 -18.65 -11.46
C LEU A 612 23.83 -19.34 -12.40
N ALA A 613 22.96 -18.56 -13.04
CA ALA A 613 21.95 -19.07 -13.97
C ALA A 613 22.59 -19.86 -15.13
N ARG A 614 23.71 -19.37 -15.66
CA ARG A 614 24.47 -19.99 -16.77
C ARG A 614 25.25 -21.25 -16.37
N GLN A 615 25.38 -21.55 -15.08
CA GLN A 615 26.04 -22.77 -14.62
C GLN A 615 25.02 -23.90 -14.57
N TRP A 616 24.99 -24.71 -15.62
CA TRP A 616 24.16 -25.91 -15.68
C TRP A 616 24.87 -27.10 -15.01
N ILE A 617 24.11 -27.86 -14.23
CA ILE A 617 24.55 -29.05 -13.51
C ILE A 617 24.62 -30.19 -14.52
N GLN A 618 25.77 -30.88 -14.58
CA GLN A 618 26.01 -32.00 -15.48
C GLN A 618 25.50 -33.32 -14.91
#